data_AF-A0A3B8T1Z3-F1
#
_entry.id   AF-A0A3B8T1Z3-F1
#
_cell.length_a   1.000
_cell.length_b   1.000
_cell.length_c   1.000
_cell.angle_alpha   90.00
_cell.angle_beta   90.00
_cell.angle_gamma   90.00
#
_symmetry.space_group_name_H-M   'P 1'
#
loop_
_entity.id
_entity.type
_entity.pdbx_description
1 polymer ?
#
loop_
_entity_poly.entity_id
_entity_poly.type
_entity_poly.pdbx_seq_one_letter_code
_entity_poly.pdbx_strand_id
1 'polypeptide(L)'
;IPRPLVRRELPLLLLVCLGVYALAYRGIFDLWAGIALVACLPIVLLQLMKDEAASGEEADIPDLSLSLSVILTIGGLLVLLASSKALVWGATEVARHFGVSELIIGLTIVAVGTSLPELAASMASALKNKTDMALGTVIGSNFFNFLGVIGIAAIISPFAIEADVYTRDLPWTLGLTVFLLLIARFGAHGTLNRSYGILLLLLYVSYLWHISATIVPN
;
A
#
# COMPACT_ATOMS: atom_id res chain seq x y z
N ILE A 1 15.69 -0.53 -9.99
CA ILE A 1 14.43 0.23 -9.85
C ILE A 1 14.17 0.87 -11.19
N PRO A 2 13.01 0.57 -11.81
CA PRO A 2 12.66 1.11 -13.12
C PRO A 2 12.71 2.64 -13.12
N ARG A 3 13.29 3.23 -14.16
CA ARG A 3 13.34 4.70 -14.30
C ARG A 3 11.95 5.36 -14.30
N PRO A 4 10.91 4.79 -14.94
CA PRO A 4 9.55 5.34 -14.89
C PRO A 4 9.03 5.45 -13.45
N LEU A 5 9.20 4.37 -12.67
CA LEU A 5 8.77 4.28 -11.28
C LEU A 5 9.39 5.38 -10.39
N VAL A 6 10.70 5.63 -10.52
CA VAL A 6 11.40 6.66 -9.74
C VAL A 6 11.03 8.08 -10.17
N ARG A 7 10.88 8.31 -11.47
CA ARG A 7 10.71 9.67 -12.00
C ARG A 7 9.26 10.13 -12.07
N ARG A 8 8.30 9.21 -12.04
CA ARG A 8 6.89 9.51 -12.30
C ARG A 8 5.98 8.96 -11.22
N GLU A 9 6.04 7.66 -10.94
CA GLU A 9 5.11 7.02 -10.00
C GLU A 9 5.32 7.49 -8.56
N LEU A 10 6.56 7.46 -8.04
CA LEU A 10 6.85 7.91 -6.68
C LEU A 10 6.59 9.41 -6.46
N PRO A 11 6.96 10.32 -7.37
CA PRO A 11 6.56 11.73 -7.27
C PRO A 11 5.04 11.93 -7.34
N LEU A 12 4.34 11.19 -8.20
CA LEU A 12 2.88 11.25 -8.29
C LEU A 12 2.22 10.74 -7.01
N LEU A 13 2.75 9.66 -6.41
CA LEU A 13 2.29 9.15 -5.12
C LEU A 13 2.52 10.19 -4.02
N LEU A 14 3.67 10.86 -4.01
CA LEU A 14 3.94 11.94 -3.07
C LEU A 14 2.95 13.10 -3.24
N LEU A 15 2.61 13.49 -4.47
CA LEU A 15 1.58 14.51 -4.73
C LEU A 15 0.21 14.07 -4.23
N VAL A 16 -0.17 12.81 -4.43
CA VAL A 16 -1.41 12.24 -3.89
C VAL A 16 -1.41 12.29 -2.36
N CYS A 17 -0.34 11.85 -1.71
CA CYS A 17 -0.21 11.92 -0.25
C CYS A 17 -0.31 13.37 0.25
N LEU A 18 0.32 14.33 -0.42
CA LEU A 18 0.21 15.76 -0.08
C LEU A 18 -1.21 16.28 -0.27
N GLY A 19 -1.91 15.85 -1.33
CA GLY A 19 -3.32 16.19 -1.56
C GLY A 19 -4.23 15.66 -0.46
N VAL A 20 -4.04 14.39 -0.05
CA VAL A 20 -4.77 13.80 1.08
C VAL A 20 -4.46 14.55 2.38
N TYR A 21 -3.20 14.88 2.63
CA TYR A 21 -2.79 15.67 3.80
C TYR A 21 -3.44 17.05 3.82
N ALA A 22 -3.49 17.74 2.67
CA ALA A 22 -4.12 19.04 2.54
C ALA A 22 -5.63 18.98 2.76
N LEU A 23 -6.31 17.95 2.24
CA LEU A 23 -7.73 17.71 2.51
C LEU A 23 -7.95 17.42 4.00
N ALA A 24 -7.03 16.67 4.62
CA ALA A 24 -7.11 16.31 6.02
C ALA A 24 -6.97 17.51 6.98
N TYR A 25 -6.38 18.62 6.53
CA TYR A 25 -6.30 19.85 7.33
C TYR A 25 -7.67 20.39 7.78
N ARG A 26 -8.74 20.07 7.03
CA ARG A 26 -10.10 20.45 7.38
C ARG A 26 -10.65 19.69 8.60
N GLY A 27 -9.94 18.67 9.09
CA GLY A 27 -10.35 17.81 10.20
C GLY A 27 -11.50 16.85 9.85
N ILE A 28 -11.95 16.82 8.60
CA ILE A 28 -13.04 15.97 8.12
C ILE A 28 -12.82 15.63 6.64
N PHE A 29 -13.06 14.37 6.28
CA PHE A 29 -13.25 13.98 4.89
C PHE A 29 -14.73 14.06 4.55
N ASP A 30 -15.12 15.16 3.90
CA ASP A 30 -16.49 15.39 3.45
C ASP A 30 -16.77 14.74 2.07
N LEU A 31 -18.04 14.73 1.66
CA LEU A 31 -18.47 14.20 0.36
C LEU A 31 -17.65 14.77 -0.81
N TRP A 32 -17.33 16.07 -0.76
CA TRP A 32 -16.58 16.75 -1.82
C TRP A 32 -15.13 16.29 -1.88
N ALA A 33 -14.47 16.12 -0.73
CA ALA A 33 -13.15 15.50 -0.66
C ALA A 33 -13.20 14.07 -1.21
N GLY A 34 -14.24 13.30 -0.86
CA GLY A 34 -14.46 11.95 -1.37
C GLY A 34 -14.59 11.91 -2.89
N ILE A 35 -15.47 12.74 -3.48
CA ILE A 35 -15.64 12.87 -4.93
C ILE A 35 -14.33 13.28 -5.61
N ALA A 36 -13.60 14.24 -5.05
CA ALA A 36 -12.33 14.70 -5.61
C ALA A 36 -11.28 13.56 -5.64
N LEU A 37 -11.15 12.79 -4.57
CA LEU A 37 -10.24 11.65 -4.49
C LEU A 37 -10.61 10.56 -5.50
N VAL A 38 -11.88 10.16 -5.55
CA VAL A 38 -12.36 9.13 -6.50
C VAL A 38 -12.23 9.60 -7.95
N ALA A 39 -12.50 10.88 -8.25
CA ALA A 39 -12.33 11.44 -9.59
C ALA A 39 -10.85 11.53 -10.02
N CYS A 40 -9.93 11.67 -9.06
CA CYS A 40 -8.49 11.67 -9.32
C CYS A 40 -7.95 10.27 -9.67
N LEU A 41 -8.54 9.21 -9.08
CA LEU A 41 -8.12 7.82 -9.32
C LEU A 41 -8.03 7.44 -10.81
N PRO A 42 -9.07 7.59 -11.66
CA PRO A 42 -8.97 7.23 -13.07
C PRO A 42 -7.94 8.10 -13.82
N ILE A 43 -7.75 9.36 -13.41
CA ILE A 43 -6.73 10.24 -14.01
C ILE A 43 -5.33 9.67 -13.75
N VAL A 44 -5.05 9.30 -12.49
CA VAL A 44 -3.78 8.67 -12.10
C VAL A 44 -3.59 7.35 -12.83
N LEU A 45 -4.60 6.47 -12.87
CA LEU A 45 -4.51 5.19 -13.58
C LEU A 45 -4.23 5.37 -15.07
N LEU A 46 -4.91 6.31 -15.73
CA LEU A 46 -4.68 6.59 -17.15
C LEU A 46 -3.29 7.18 -17.41
N GLN A 47 -2.73 7.96 -16.48
CA GLN A 47 -1.34 8.44 -16.59
C GLN A 47 -0.36 7.27 -16.47
N LEU A 48 -0.54 6.39 -15.48
CA LEU A 48 0.30 5.20 -15.29
C LEU A 48 0.26 4.28 -16.52
N MET A 49 -0.93 3.99 -17.06
CA MET A 49 -1.09 3.13 -18.24
C MET A 49 -0.44 3.71 -19.50
N LYS A 50 -0.60 5.02 -19.74
CA LYS A 50 0.05 5.69 -20.87
C LYS A 50 1.57 5.60 -20.79
N ASP A 51 2.10 5.61 -19.58
CA ASP A 51 3.53 5.59 -19.33
C ASP A 51 4.12 4.21 -19.54
N GLU A 52 3.41 3.16 -19.11
CA GLU A 52 3.79 1.76 -19.34
C GLU A 52 3.76 1.42 -20.84
N ALA A 53 2.75 1.89 -21.56
CA ALA A 53 2.68 1.77 -23.02
C ALA A 53 3.83 2.52 -23.74
N ALA A 54 4.29 3.64 -23.18
CA ALA A 54 5.39 4.43 -23.75
C ALA A 54 6.78 3.86 -23.44
N SER A 55 6.94 3.04 -22.38
CA SER A 55 8.22 2.41 -22.06
C SER A 55 8.64 1.32 -23.06
N GLY A 56 7.71 0.74 -23.82
CA GLY A 56 8.01 -0.31 -24.80
C GLY A 56 8.60 -1.59 -24.19
N GLU A 57 8.46 -1.79 -22.88
CA GLU A 57 8.81 -3.05 -22.21
C GLU A 57 7.74 -4.09 -22.56
N GLU A 58 8.05 -4.98 -23.50
CA GLU A 58 7.22 -6.16 -23.75
C GLU A 58 7.33 -7.10 -22.55
N ALA A 59 6.23 -7.24 -21.81
CA ALA A 59 6.13 -8.27 -20.79
C ALA A 59 6.29 -9.64 -21.47
N ASP A 60 7.20 -10.47 -20.94
CA ASP A 60 7.30 -11.88 -21.31
C ASP A 60 6.05 -12.60 -20.82
N ILE A 61 5.01 -12.60 -21.66
CA ILE A 61 3.70 -13.19 -21.39
C ILE A 61 3.75 -14.64 -21.87
N PRO A 62 3.58 -15.63 -20.98
CA PRO A 62 3.50 -17.02 -21.38
C PRO A 62 2.37 -17.23 -22.40
N ASP A 63 2.64 -17.98 -23.46
CA ASP A 63 1.67 -18.28 -24.51
C ASP A 63 0.63 -19.29 -24.00
N LEU A 64 -0.39 -18.78 -23.32
CA LEU A 64 -1.48 -19.53 -22.72
C LEU A 64 -2.79 -19.14 -23.39
N SER A 65 -3.72 -20.10 -23.51
CA SER A 65 -5.07 -19.77 -23.96
C SER A 65 -5.74 -18.77 -23.01
N LEU A 66 -6.58 -17.88 -23.55
CA LEU A 66 -7.29 -16.87 -22.76
C LEU A 66 -8.10 -17.51 -21.63
N SER A 67 -8.79 -18.62 -21.91
CA SER A 67 -9.57 -19.35 -20.90
C SER A 67 -8.71 -19.85 -19.76
N LEU A 68 -7.54 -20.44 -20.06
CA LEU A 68 -6.61 -20.90 -19.04
C LEU A 68 -6.04 -19.75 -18.23
N SER A 69 -5.69 -18.64 -18.87
CA SER A 69 -5.18 -17.42 -18.21
C SER A 69 -6.21 -16.84 -17.23
N VAL A 70 -7.47 -16.76 -17.64
CA VAL A 70 -8.57 -16.30 -16.77
C VAL A 70 -8.78 -17.28 -15.61
N ILE A 71 -8.82 -18.59 -15.87
CA ILE A 71 -8.98 -19.61 -14.82
C ILE A 71 -7.84 -19.54 -13.80
N LEU A 72 -6.58 -19.45 -14.25
CA LEU A 72 -5.42 -19.35 -13.37
C LEU A 72 -5.42 -18.05 -12.56
N THR A 73 -5.81 -16.93 -13.18
CA THR A 73 -5.87 -15.63 -12.51
C THR A 73 -6.94 -15.62 -11.42
N ILE A 74 -8.17 -16.02 -11.76
CA ILE A 74 -9.28 -16.06 -10.81
C ILE A 74 -9.04 -17.11 -9.73
N GLY A 75 -8.60 -18.32 -10.12
CA GLY A 75 -8.28 -19.38 -9.17
C GLY A 75 -7.16 -18.99 -8.21
N GLY A 76 -6.07 -18.40 -8.73
CA GLY A 76 -4.97 -17.89 -7.92
C GLY A 76 -5.41 -16.79 -6.96
N LEU A 77 -6.23 -15.84 -7.42
CA LEU A 77 -6.80 -14.79 -6.59
C LEU A 77 -7.68 -15.36 -5.46
N LEU A 78 -8.56 -16.31 -5.77
CA LEU A 78 -9.42 -16.94 -4.76
C LEU A 78 -8.60 -17.69 -3.70
N VAL A 79 -7.60 -18.46 -4.12
CA VAL A 79 -6.69 -19.16 -3.21
C VAL A 79 -5.95 -18.15 -2.34
N LEU A 80 -5.39 -17.10 -2.93
CA LEU A 80 -4.66 -16.06 -2.22
C LEU A 80 -5.53 -15.39 -1.14
N LEU A 81 -6.75 -15.00 -1.50
CA LEU A 81 -7.71 -14.38 -0.58
C LEU A 81 -8.14 -15.34 0.53
N ALA A 82 -8.40 -16.61 0.20
CA ALA A 82 -8.77 -17.62 1.18
C ALA A 82 -7.62 -17.91 2.17
N SER A 83 -6.40 -18.05 1.67
CA SER A 83 -5.20 -18.27 2.49
C SER A 83 -4.91 -17.08 3.40
N SER A 84 -5.06 -15.84 2.92
CA SER A 84 -4.92 -14.64 3.77
C SER A 84 -5.94 -14.65 4.92
N LYS A 85 -7.23 -14.90 4.63
CA LYS A 85 -8.27 -14.99 5.66
C LYS A 85 -8.00 -16.09 6.68
N ALA A 86 -7.57 -17.27 6.23
CA ALA A 86 -7.24 -18.38 7.10
C ALA A 86 -6.05 -18.05 8.03
N LEU A 87 -5.03 -17.37 7.50
CA LEU A 87 -3.87 -16.93 8.29
C LEU A 87 -4.27 -15.93 9.38
N VAL A 88 -5.06 -14.90 9.02
CA VAL A 88 -5.55 -13.89 9.98
C VAL A 88 -6.40 -14.56 11.06
N TRP A 89 -7.31 -15.45 10.68
CA TRP A 89 -8.14 -16.19 11.64
C TRP A 89 -7.31 -17.03 12.61
N GLY A 90 -6.35 -17.82 12.09
CA GLY A 90 -5.47 -18.63 12.92
C GLY A 90 -4.58 -17.81 13.86
N ALA A 91 -3.97 -16.73 13.36
CA ALA A 91 -3.15 -15.83 14.17
C ALA A 91 -3.96 -15.15 15.28
N THR A 92 -5.20 -14.74 14.96
CA THR A 92 -6.13 -14.11 15.91
C THR A 92 -6.53 -15.11 17.01
N GLU A 93 -6.81 -16.37 16.68
CA GLU A 93 -7.15 -17.40 17.68
C GLU A 93 -5.97 -17.73 18.60
N VAL A 94 -4.76 -17.82 18.04
CA VAL A 94 -3.54 -17.99 18.84
C VAL A 94 -3.36 -16.81 19.80
N ALA A 95 -3.49 -15.57 19.33
CA ALA A 95 -3.37 -14.38 20.16
C ALA A 95 -4.40 -14.34 21.30
N ARG A 96 -5.66 -14.70 21.02
CA ARG A 96 -6.70 -14.86 22.04
C ARG A 96 -6.34 -15.91 23.09
N HIS A 97 -5.81 -17.06 22.67
CA HIS A 97 -5.41 -18.12 23.59
C HIS A 97 -4.30 -17.65 24.57
N PHE A 98 -3.40 -16.77 24.11
CA PHE A 98 -2.39 -16.14 24.95
C PHE A 98 -2.89 -14.91 25.75
N GLY A 99 -4.20 -14.62 25.73
CA GLY A 99 -4.81 -13.53 26.50
C GLY A 99 -4.57 -12.13 25.92
N VAL A 100 -4.19 -12.02 24.64
CA VAL A 100 -4.05 -10.73 23.96
C VAL A 100 -5.43 -10.11 23.76
N SER A 101 -5.56 -8.81 24.03
CA SER A 101 -6.84 -8.09 23.91
C SER A 101 -7.28 -7.95 22.45
N GLU A 102 -8.60 -7.98 22.22
CA GLU A 102 -9.20 -7.77 20.88
C GLU A 102 -8.77 -6.44 20.26
N LEU A 103 -8.52 -5.41 21.09
CA LEU A 103 -7.98 -4.13 20.62
C LEU A 103 -6.60 -4.28 19.99
N ILE A 104 -5.67 -4.97 20.66
CA ILE A 104 -4.32 -5.19 20.13
C ILE A 104 -4.38 -6.07 18.87
N ILE A 105 -5.21 -7.11 18.88
CA ILE A 105 -5.41 -7.98 17.71
C ILE A 105 -5.92 -7.18 16.50
N GLY A 106 -6.91 -6.31 16.71
CA GLY A 106 -7.46 -5.43 15.67
C GLY A 106 -6.43 -4.47 15.10
N LEU A 107 -5.66 -3.80 15.96
CA LEU A 107 -4.64 -2.83 15.57
C LEU A 107 -3.39 -3.46 14.93
N THR A 108 -3.16 -4.76 15.11
CA THR A 108 -1.94 -5.44 14.64
C THR A 108 -2.24 -6.53 13.62
N ILE A 109 -2.74 -7.69 14.07
CA ILE A 109 -2.95 -8.88 13.24
C ILE A 109 -3.95 -8.60 12.13
N VAL A 110 -5.09 -7.98 12.45
CA VAL A 110 -6.13 -7.68 11.47
C VAL A 110 -5.66 -6.60 10.50
N ALA A 111 -5.05 -5.53 11.03
CA ALA A 111 -4.50 -4.44 10.21
C ALA A 111 -3.47 -4.96 9.18
N VAL A 112 -2.48 -5.74 9.61
CA VAL A 112 -1.50 -6.40 8.72
C VAL A 112 -2.20 -7.38 7.78
N GLY A 113 -3.20 -8.10 8.29
CA GLY A 113 -4.00 -9.07 7.56
C GLY A 113 -4.58 -8.57 6.25
N THR A 114 -5.03 -7.32 6.23
CA THR A 114 -5.59 -6.68 5.04
C THR A 114 -4.59 -6.53 3.89
N SER A 115 -3.30 -6.42 4.20
CA SER A 115 -2.22 -6.20 3.22
C SER A 115 -1.45 -7.48 2.89
N LEU A 116 -1.85 -8.63 3.45
CA LEU A 116 -1.20 -9.92 3.20
C LEU A 116 -1.28 -10.38 1.74
N PRO A 117 -2.43 -10.26 1.02
CA PRO A 117 -2.49 -10.61 -0.39
C PRO A 117 -1.48 -9.83 -1.23
N GLU A 118 -1.36 -8.53 -0.99
CA GLU A 118 -0.44 -7.61 -1.67
C GLU A 118 1.00 -7.93 -1.33
N LEU A 119 1.30 -8.23 -0.06
CA LEU A 119 2.61 -8.67 0.39
C LEU A 119 3.02 -9.97 -0.32
N ALA A 120 2.13 -10.96 -0.35
CA ALA A 120 2.39 -12.24 -1.00
C ALA A 120 2.58 -12.08 -2.52
N ALA A 121 1.77 -11.26 -3.19
CA ALA A 121 1.93 -10.96 -4.62
C ALA A 121 3.26 -10.23 -4.91
N SER A 122 3.64 -9.27 -4.07
CA SER A 122 4.89 -8.52 -4.19
C SER A 122 6.11 -9.44 -3.94
N MET A 123 6.04 -10.30 -2.92
CA MET A 123 7.08 -11.29 -2.63
C MET A 123 7.22 -12.30 -3.76
N ALA A 124 6.11 -12.83 -4.31
CA ALA A 124 6.14 -13.76 -5.42
C ALA A 124 6.79 -13.14 -6.67
N SER A 125 6.52 -11.86 -6.94
CA SER A 125 7.16 -11.11 -8.03
C SER A 125 8.64 -10.89 -7.78
N ALA A 126 9.02 -10.47 -6.58
CA ALA A 126 10.41 -10.27 -6.18
C ALA A 126 11.24 -11.57 -6.25
N LEU A 127 10.68 -12.71 -5.81
CA LEU A 127 11.32 -14.03 -5.89
C LEU A 127 11.55 -14.49 -7.34
N LYS A 128 10.75 -14.00 -8.28
CA LYS A 128 10.91 -14.22 -9.73
C LYS A 128 11.83 -13.18 -10.39
N ASN A 129 12.55 -12.37 -9.60
CA ASN A 129 13.37 -11.24 -10.06
C ASN A 129 12.59 -10.14 -10.82
N LYS A 130 11.25 -10.12 -10.72
CA LYS A 130 10.36 -9.12 -11.31
C LYS A 130 10.15 -7.97 -10.31
N THR A 131 11.22 -7.22 -10.07
CA THR A 131 11.27 -6.18 -9.02
C THR A 131 10.41 -4.96 -9.36
N ASP A 132 10.30 -4.65 -10.65
CA ASP A 132 9.36 -3.72 -11.27
C ASP A 132 7.91 -4.03 -10.86
N MET A 133 7.42 -5.25 -11.13
CA MET A 133 6.08 -5.67 -10.71
C MET A 133 5.89 -5.68 -9.19
N ALA A 134 6.92 -6.07 -8.44
CA ALA A 134 6.85 -6.04 -6.98
C ALA A 134 6.64 -4.62 -6.43
N LEU A 135 7.40 -3.63 -6.94
CA LEU A 135 7.26 -2.24 -6.54
C LEU A 135 5.97 -1.61 -7.08
N GLY A 136 5.58 -1.93 -8.32
CA GLY A 136 4.32 -1.50 -8.92
C GLY A 136 3.10 -1.97 -8.12
N THR A 137 3.14 -3.18 -7.58
CA THR A 137 2.08 -3.69 -6.68
C THR A 137 1.95 -2.83 -5.42
N VAL A 138 3.08 -2.49 -4.77
CA VAL A 138 3.11 -1.68 -3.54
C VAL A 138 2.69 -0.23 -3.79
N ILE A 139 3.13 0.37 -4.90
CA ILE A 139 2.80 1.76 -5.24
C ILE A 139 1.35 1.86 -5.70
N GLY A 140 0.90 0.94 -6.55
CA GLY A 140 -0.47 0.87 -7.05
C GLY A 140 -1.51 0.69 -5.94
N SER A 141 -1.24 -0.18 -4.95
CA SER A 141 -2.14 -0.37 -3.81
C SER A 141 -2.24 0.90 -2.95
N ASN A 142 -1.13 1.65 -2.77
CA ASN A 142 -1.17 2.93 -2.06
C ASN A 142 -1.97 4.00 -2.82
N PHE A 143 -1.85 4.09 -4.15
CA PHE A 143 -2.74 4.97 -4.94
C PHE A 143 -4.21 4.61 -4.74
N PHE A 144 -4.54 3.32 -4.81
CA PHE A 144 -5.92 2.85 -4.61
C PHE A 144 -6.41 3.11 -3.18
N ASN A 145 -5.56 2.95 -2.16
CA ASN A 145 -5.94 3.23 -0.78
C ASN A 145 -6.18 4.74 -0.55
N PHE A 146 -5.30 5.60 -1.03
CA PHE A 146 -5.47 7.05 -0.86
C PHE A 146 -6.62 7.64 -1.66
N LEU A 147 -6.82 7.20 -2.90
CA LEU A 147 -7.81 7.79 -3.80
C LEU A 147 -9.13 7.03 -3.78
N GLY A 148 -9.06 5.70 -3.82
CA GLY A 148 -10.21 4.81 -3.86
C GLY A 148 -10.81 4.57 -2.47
N VAL A 149 -10.04 3.95 -1.56
CA VAL A 149 -10.57 3.54 -0.24
C VAL A 149 -11.02 4.75 0.58
N ILE A 150 -10.16 5.75 0.78
CA ILE A 150 -10.53 6.99 1.50
C ILE A 150 -11.65 7.73 0.76
N GLY A 151 -11.55 7.85 -0.57
CA GLY A 151 -12.52 8.58 -1.38
C GLY A 151 -13.92 7.98 -1.32
N ILE A 152 -14.04 6.68 -1.52
CA ILE A 152 -15.31 5.94 -1.44
C ILE A 152 -15.87 5.98 -0.02
N ALA A 153 -15.03 5.77 1.00
CA ALA A 153 -15.47 5.86 2.40
C ALA A 153 -16.08 7.24 2.71
N ALA A 154 -15.42 8.33 2.29
CA ALA A 154 -15.90 9.69 2.50
C ALA A 154 -17.19 10.02 1.72
N ILE A 155 -17.40 9.41 0.54
CA ILE A 155 -18.65 9.54 -0.22
C ILE A 155 -19.81 8.83 0.50
N ILE A 156 -19.58 7.61 0.99
CA ILE A 156 -20.61 6.80 1.64
C ILE A 156 -20.98 7.39 2.99
N SER A 157 -19.97 7.75 3.79
CA SER A 157 -20.14 8.27 5.14
C SER A 157 -19.01 9.24 5.46
N PRO A 158 -19.25 10.56 5.37
CA PRO A 158 -18.28 11.56 5.78
C PRO A 158 -17.81 11.32 7.22
N PHE A 159 -16.51 11.38 7.45
CA PHE A 159 -15.91 11.04 8.74
C PHE A 159 -14.88 12.08 9.19
N ALA A 160 -14.87 12.33 10.51
CA ALA A 160 -13.89 13.21 11.14
C ALA A 160 -12.51 12.52 11.20
N ILE A 161 -11.46 13.33 11.14
CA ILE A 161 -10.08 12.85 11.18
C ILE A 161 -9.60 12.99 12.62
N GLU A 162 -9.17 11.87 13.20
CA GLU A 162 -8.58 11.87 14.53
C GLU A 162 -7.29 12.69 14.55
N ALA A 163 -7.06 13.41 15.66
CA ALA A 163 -5.88 14.27 15.79
C ALA A 163 -4.57 13.49 15.62
N ASP A 164 -4.54 12.24 16.10
CA ASP A 164 -3.39 11.34 15.95
C ASP A 164 -3.14 10.98 14.49
N VAL A 165 -4.19 10.70 13.71
CA VAL A 165 -4.04 10.43 12.27
C VAL A 165 -3.42 11.64 11.56
N TYR A 166 -3.87 12.86 11.88
CA TYR A 166 -3.36 14.07 11.25
C TYR A 166 -1.93 14.44 11.68
N THR A 167 -1.61 14.32 12.97
CA THR A 167 -0.33 14.79 13.55
C THR A 167 0.76 13.72 13.59
N ARG A 168 0.39 12.44 13.53
CA ARG A 168 1.31 11.29 13.59
C ARG A 168 1.31 10.53 12.27
N ASP A 169 0.18 9.93 11.88
CA ASP A 169 0.17 8.89 10.84
C ASP A 169 0.40 9.46 9.43
N LEU A 170 -0.22 10.61 9.12
CA LEU A 170 -0.03 11.31 7.84
C LEU A 170 1.41 11.85 7.66
N PRO A 171 2.05 12.48 8.67
CA PRO A 171 3.46 12.83 8.60
C PRO A 171 4.40 11.63 8.43
N TRP A 172 4.15 10.52 9.14
CA TRP A 172 4.92 9.29 8.96
C TRP A 172 4.82 8.76 7.54
N THR A 173 3.61 8.73 6.99
CA THR A 173 3.35 8.34 5.61
C THR A 173 4.13 9.22 4.63
N LEU A 174 4.00 10.55 4.71
CA LEU A 174 4.72 11.47 3.85
C LEU A 174 6.24 11.32 3.97
N GLY A 175 6.75 11.22 5.20
CA GLY A 175 8.17 11.04 5.47
C GLY A 175 8.72 9.76 4.84
N LEU A 176 8.00 8.64 4.98
CA LEU A 176 8.38 7.37 4.37
C LEU A 176 8.29 7.40 2.84
N THR A 177 7.28 8.03 2.26
CA THR A 177 7.17 8.19 0.80
C THR A 177 8.31 9.07 0.25
N VAL A 178 8.63 10.18 0.92
CA VAL A 178 9.79 11.02 0.57
C VAL A 178 11.08 10.22 0.70
N PHE A 179 11.26 9.49 1.80
CA PHE A 179 12.44 8.67 2.03
C PHE A 179 12.62 7.60 0.94
N LEU A 180 11.54 6.90 0.58
CA LEU A 180 11.52 5.93 -0.51
C LEU A 180 11.88 6.59 -1.85
N LEU A 181 11.32 7.76 -2.14
CA LEU A 181 11.66 8.54 -3.34
C LEU A 181 13.15 8.93 -3.37
N LEU A 182 13.70 9.37 -2.24
CA LEU A 182 15.12 9.75 -2.13
C LEU A 182 16.04 8.55 -2.32
N ILE A 183 15.76 7.41 -1.68
CA ILE A 183 16.51 6.16 -1.91
C ILE A 183 16.39 5.74 -3.37
N ALA A 184 15.19 5.77 -3.94
CA ALA A 184 14.98 5.34 -5.31
C ALA A 184 15.69 6.24 -6.33
N ARG A 185 15.81 7.54 -6.03
CA ARG A 185 16.43 8.54 -6.91
C ARG A 185 17.95 8.69 -6.74
N PHE A 186 18.44 8.62 -5.51
CA PHE A 186 19.83 8.89 -5.16
C PHE A 186 20.60 7.67 -4.64
N GLY A 187 19.91 6.55 -4.40
CA GLY A 187 20.55 5.32 -3.97
C GLY A 187 21.57 4.82 -4.98
N ALA A 188 22.76 4.47 -4.50
CA ALA A 188 23.85 3.97 -5.32
C ALA A 188 23.35 2.81 -6.21
N HIS A 189 23.53 2.96 -7.53
CA HIS A 189 23.18 1.99 -8.58
C HIS A 189 21.69 1.77 -8.89
N GLY A 190 20.77 2.54 -8.31
CA GLY A 190 19.35 2.43 -8.65
C GLY A 190 18.77 1.04 -8.36
N THR A 191 19.32 0.30 -7.40
CA THR A 191 18.83 -1.01 -6.95
C THR A 191 18.50 -0.96 -5.45
N LEU A 192 17.33 -1.49 -5.07
CA LEU A 192 16.97 -1.70 -3.67
C LEU A 192 17.71 -2.96 -3.19
N ASN A 193 18.83 -2.75 -2.49
CA ASN A 193 19.58 -3.83 -1.87
C ASN A 193 18.93 -4.29 -0.54
N ARG A 194 19.47 -5.36 0.03
CA ARG A 194 18.98 -5.92 1.30
C ARG A 194 19.07 -4.93 2.47
N SER A 195 20.06 -4.04 2.49
CA SER A 195 20.21 -3.07 3.58
C SER A 195 19.11 -2.01 3.57
N TYR A 196 18.67 -1.53 2.40
CA TYR A 196 17.49 -0.67 2.31
C TYR A 196 16.22 -1.41 2.76
N GLY A 197 16.07 -2.69 2.41
CA GLY A 197 14.94 -3.50 2.89
C GLY A 197 14.92 -3.66 4.41
N ILE A 198 16.07 -3.97 5.03
CA ILE A 198 16.21 -4.04 6.49
C ILE A 198 15.90 -2.69 7.14
N LEU A 199 16.40 -1.59 6.56
CA LEU A 199 16.14 -0.25 7.07
C LEU A 199 14.66 0.12 7.02
N LEU A 200 13.96 -0.17 5.92
CA LEU A 200 12.51 0.04 5.81
C LEU A 200 11.73 -0.80 6.82
N LEU A 201 12.16 -2.05 7.06
CA LEU A 201 11.56 -2.91 8.07
C LEU A 201 11.77 -2.38 9.49
N LEU A 202 12.98 -1.88 9.80
CA LEU A 202 13.27 -1.25 11.09
C LEU A 202 12.43 0.01 11.30
N LEU A 203 12.25 0.84 10.26
CA LEU A 203 11.38 2.02 10.33
C LEU A 203 9.93 1.61 10.60
N TYR A 204 9.43 0.58 9.91
CA TYR A 204 8.09 0.03 10.13
C TYR A 204 7.91 -0.48 11.57
N VAL A 205 8.87 -1.24 12.09
CA VAL A 205 8.84 -1.71 13.48
C VAL A 205 8.90 -0.54 14.47
N SER A 206 9.70 0.51 14.19
CA SER A 206 9.75 1.69 15.04
C SER A 206 8.41 2.45 15.06
N TYR A 207 7.72 2.50 13.92
CA TYR A 207 6.41 3.12 13.81
C TYR A 207 5.36 2.33 14.60
N LEU A 208 5.37 1.00 14.49
CA LEU A 208 4.50 0.14 15.31
C LEU A 208 4.76 0.33 16.80
N TRP A 209 6.02 0.41 17.21
CA TRP A 209 6.40 0.68 18.60
C TRP A 209 5.90 2.06 19.08
N HIS A 210 6.06 3.08 18.25
CA HIS A 210 5.59 4.43 18.53
C HIS A 210 4.06 4.49 18.69
N ILE A 211 3.32 3.75 17.85
CA ILE A 211 1.87 3.60 17.98
C ILE A 211 1.51 2.85 19.27
N SER A 212 2.14 1.71 19.55
CA SER A 212 1.81 0.93 20.74
C SER A 212 2.03 1.71 22.03
N ALA A 213 3.08 2.54 22.09
CA ALA A 213 3.36 3.39 23.23
C ALA A 213 2.40 4.58 23.38
N THR A 214 1.64 4.94 22.33
CA THR A 214 0.71 6.07 22.34
C THR A 214 -0.76 5.65 22.47
N ILE A 215 -1.15 4.49 21.93
CA ILE A 215 -2.54 4.01 21.94
C ILE A 215 -2.84 3.05 23.11
N VAL A 216 -1.86 2.25 23.56
CA VAL A 216 -2.07 1.36 24.71
C VAL A 216 -1.76 2.15 25.98
N PRO A 217 -2.75 2.50 26.82
CA PRO A 217 -2.46 3.09 28.12
C PRO A 217 -1.70 2.05 28.96
N ASN A 218 -0.63 2.46 29.63
CA ASN A 218 -0.05 1.67 30.73
C ASN A 218 -1.09 1.45 31.85
#